data_AF-M2R1T3-F1
#
_entry.id   AF-M2R1T3-F1
#
_cell.length_a   1.000
_cell.length_b   1.000
_cell.length_c   1.000
_cell.angle_alpha   90.00
_cell.angle_beta   90.00
_cell.angle_gamma   90.00
#
_symmetry.space_group_name_H-M   'P 1'
#
loop_
_entity.id
_entity.type
_entity.pdbx_description
1 polymer ?
#
loop_
_entity_poly.entity_id
_entity_poly.type
_entity_poly.pdbx_seq_one_letter_code
_entity_poly.pdbx_strand_id
1 'polypeptide(L)' 'VAHVLVASGMFPTAPLIPRIAISIDLLEFYSAIFERSGDAVTALARALRNLYSKRGWRALDQSV' A
#
# COMPACT_ATOMS: atom_id res chain seq x y z
N VAL A 1 3.18 36.55 -9.03
CA VAL A 1 2.64 36.15 -7.72
C VAL A 1 3.24 34.82 -7.24
N ALA A 2 3.16 33.74 -8.02
CA ALA A 2 3.77 32.44 -7.65
C ALA A 2 5.29 32.50 -7.39
N HIS A 3 6.06 33.24 -8.18
CA HIS A 3 7.51 33.35 -8.01
C HIS A 3 7.95 34.00 -6.69
N VAL A 4 7.17 34.98 -6.18
CA VAL A 4 7.46 35.67 -4.91
C VAL A 4 7.26 34.71 -3.74
N LEU A 5 6.21 33.88 -3.81
CA LEU A 5 5.86 32.91 -2.77
C LEU A 5 6.93 31.82 -2.62
N VAL A 6 7.49 31.34 -3.74
CA VAL A 6 8.60 30.37 -3.74
C VAL A 6 9.89 30.99 -3.19
N ALA A 7 10.24 32.22 -3.59
CA ALA A 7 11.42 32.92 -3.08
C ALA A 7 11.32 33.24 -1.58
N SER A 8 10.10 33.48 -1.07
CA SER A 8 9.84 33.76 0.34
C SER A 8 9.85 32.54 1.26
N GLY A 9 10.14 31.33 0.73
CA GLY A 9 10.13 30.09 1.52
C GLY A 9 8.74 29.63 1.98
N MET A 10 7.68 30.29 1.52
CA MET A 10 6.28 29.96 1.82
C MET A 10 5.77 28.74 1.05
N PHE A 11 6.55 28.26 0.07
CA PHE A 11 6.42 26.92 -0.49
C PHE A 11 7.66 26.11 -0.10
N PRO A 12 7.53 25.09 0.76
CA PRO A 12 8.65 24.22 1.06
C PRO A 12 8.95 23.43 -0.20
N THR A 13 10.03 23.81 -0.87
CA THR A 13 10.71 23.05 -1.92
C THR A 13 9.79 22.51 -3.03
N ALA A 14 9.53 23.31 -4.06
CA ALA A 14 9.35 22.72 -5.39
C ALA A 14 10.69 22.05 -5.74
N PRO A 15 10.78 20.71 -5.78
CA PRO A 15 12.06 20.07 -6.01
C PRO A 15 12.48 20.28 -7.46
N LEU A 16 13.78 20.49 -7.67
CA LEU A 16 14.40 20.65 -8.99
C LEU A 16 14.18 19.42 -9.91
N ILE A 17 13.84 18.29 -9.31
CA ILE A 17 13.46 17.03 -9.95
C ILE A 17 11.95 16.88 -9.72
N PRO A 18 11.14 16.56 -10.75
CA PRO A 18 9.71 16.40 -10.57
C PRO A 18 9.47 15.31 -9.52
N ARG A 19 9.04 15.71 -8.32
CA ARG A 19 8.33 14.80 -7.44
C ARG A 19 7.08 14.44 -8.21
N ILE A 20 6.97 13.18 -8.63
CA ILE A 20 5.77 12.65 -9.28
C ILE A 20 4.59 13.06 -8.40
N ALA A 21 3.76 13.95 -8.92
CA ALA A 21 2.52 14.32 -8.25
C ALA A 21 1.58 13.14 -8.41
N ILE A 22 1.46 12.33 -7.36
CA ILE A 22 0.51 11.21 -7.32
C ILE A 22 -0.84 11.80 -6.90
N SER A 23 -1.89 11.49 -7.68
CA SER A 23 -3.24 11.90 -7.32
C SER A 23 -3.65 11.28 -5.98
N ILE A 24 -4.23 12.09 -5.09
CA ILE A 24 -4.76 11.64 -3.80
C ILE A 24 -5.89 10.62 -4.04
N ASP A 25 -6.74 10.86 -5.04
CA ASP A 25 -7.83 9.96 -5.42
C ASP A 25 -7.29 8.59 -5.88
N LEU A 26 -6.14 8.58 -6.56
CA LEU A 26 -5.48 7.34 -6.99
C LEU A 26 -4.94 6.55 -5.79
N LEU A 27 -4.41 7.24 -4.79
CA LEU A 27 -3.91 6.60 -3.58
C LEU A 27 -5.05 6.01 -2.74
N GLU A 28 -6.16 6.73 -2.64
CA GLU A 28 -7.38 6.26 -1.95
C GLU A 28 -7.98 5.05 -2.66
N PHE A 29 -8.06 5.08 -3.99
CA PHE A 29 -8.50 3.94 -4.80
C PHE A 29 -7.59 2.72 -4.62
N TYR A 30 -6.28 2.92 -4.64
CA TYR A 30 -5.31 1.84 -4.39
C TYR A 30 -5.48 1.26 -2.99
N SER A 31 -5.65 2.10 -1.97
CA SER A 31 -5.87 1.67 -0.59
C SER A 31 -7.13 0.81 -0.46
N ALA A 32 -8.24 1.22 -1.07
CA ALA A 32 -9.50 0.47 -1.04
C ALA A 32 -9.38 -0.91 -1.72
N ILE A 33 -8.63 -0.99 -2.83
CA ILE A 33 -8.33 -2.27 -3.49
C ILE A 33 -7.44 -3.13 -2.60
N PHE A 34 -6.40 -2.53 -2.04
CA PHE A 34 -5.42 -3.25 -1.22
C PHE A 34 -6.08 -3.87 0.01
N GLU A 35 -6.91 -3.11 0.72
CA GLU A 35 -7.62 -3.60 1.92
C GLU A 35 -8.53 -4.78 1.56
N ARG A 36 -9.38 -4.62 0.55
CA ARG A 36 -10.34 -5.67 0.17
C ARG A 36 -9.67 -6.91 -0.43
N SER A 37 -8.57 -6.74 -1.17
CA SER A 37 -7.79 -7.86 -1.70
C SER A 37 -6.95 -8.54 -0.63
N GLY A 38 -6.42 -7.79 0.34
CA GLY A 38 -5.67 -8.31 1.48
C GLY A 38 -6.54 -9.22 2.35
N ASP A 39 -7.79 -8.85 2.59
CA ASP A 39 -8.76 -9.70 3.29
C ASP A 39 -9.02 -11.00 2.54
N ALA A 40 -9.18 -10.93 1.20
CA ALA A 40 -9.39 -12.11 0.37
C ALA A 40 -8.19 -13.06 0.38
N VAL A 41 -6.97 -12.52 0.27
CA VAL A 41 -5.72 -13.31 0.34
C VAL A 41 -5.57 -13.93 1.73
N THR A 42 -5.87 -13.18 2.78
CA THR A 42 -5.83 -13.68 4.17
C THR A 42 -6.84 -14.80 4.40
N ALA A 43 -8.07 -14.66 3.89
CA ALA A 43 -9.10 -15.69 3.96
C ALA A 43 -8.68 -16.96 3.20
N LEU A 44 -8.08 -16.79 2.02
CA LEU A 44 -7.56 -17.90 1.22
C LEU A 44 -6.41 -18.63 1.93
N ALA A 45 -5.46 -17.90 2.53
CA ALA A 45 -4.37 -18.49 3.32
C ALA A 45 -4.90 -19.30 4.52
N ARG A 46 -5.93 -18.77 5.22
CA ARG A 46 -6.61 -19.49 6.30
C ARG A 46 -7.33 -20.75 5.82
N ALA A 47 -8.03 -20.66 4.69
CA ALA A 47 -8.71 -21.81 4.09
C ALA A 47 -7.72 -22.92 3.70
N LEU A 48 -6.59 -22.54 3.08
CA LEU A 48 -5.49 -23.45 2.75
C LEU A 48 -4.90 -24.09 4.00
N ARG A 49 -4.59 -23.29 5.03
CA ARG A 49 -4.08 -23.80 6.31
C ARG A 49 -5.02 -24.85 6.92
N ASN A 50 -6.32 -24.59 6.91
CA ASN A 50 -7.32 -25.53 7.40
C ASN A 50 -7.39 -26.81 6.54
N LEU A 51 -7.32 -26.67 5.21
CA LEU A 51 -7.31 -27.80 4.28
C LEU A 51 -6.08 -28.70 4.49
N TYR A 52 -4.90 -28.11 4.59
CA TYR A 52 -3.65 -28.82 4.84
C TYR A 52 -3.64 -29.48 6.22
N SER A 53 -4.09 -28.77 7.27
CA SER A 53 -4.18 -29.31 8.62
C SER A 53 -5.12 -30.53 8.70
N LYS A 54 -6.26 -30.48 8.01
CA LYS A 54 -7.20 -31.62 7.92
C LYS A 54 -6.58 -32.86 7.28
N ARG A 55 -5.61 -32.67 6.38
CA ARG A 55 -4.88 -33.76 5.72
C ARG A 55 -3.66 -34.25 6.51
N GLY A 56 -3.39 -33.67 7.68
CA GLY A 56 -2.22 -33.97 8.52
C GLY A 56 -0.95 -33.20 8.16
N TRP A 57 -1.03 -32.25 7.23
CA TRP A 57 0.12 -31.46 6.79
C TRP A 57 0.21 -30.20 7.66
N ARG A 58 1.32 -30.02 8.37
CA ARG A 58 1.59 -28.79 9.12
C ARG A 58 2.12 -27.73 8.16
N ALA A 59 1.33 -26.67 7.93
CA ALA A 59 1.86 -25.47 7.29
C ALA A 59 2.93 -24.88 8.22
N LEU A 60 4.20 -24.96 7.81
CA LEU A 60 5.32 -24.34 8.51
C LEU A 60 5.26 -22.85 8.25
N ASP A 61 4.97 -22.07 9.28
CA ASP A 61 5.20 -20.63 9.25
C ASP A 61 6.70 -20.43 9.39
N GLN A 62 7.40 -20.24 8.28
CA GLN A 62 8.80 -19.79 8.32
C GLN A 62 8.77 -18.30 8.63
N SER A 63 8.76 -17.98 9.92
CA SER A 63 9.09 -16.64 10.38
C SER A 63 10.54 -16.35 9.95
N VAL A 64 10.67 -15.57 8.87
CA VAL A 64 11.94 -14.97 8.42
C VAL A 64 12.26 -13.78 9.31
#